data_AF-A0A2S4ZY18-F1
#
_entry.id   AF-A0A2S4ZY18-F1
#
_cell.length_a   1.000
_cell.length_b   1.000
_cell.length_c   1.000
_cell.angle_alpha   90.00
_cell.angle_beta   90.00
_cell.angle_gamma   90.00
#
_symmetry.space_group_name_H-M   'P 1'
#
loop_
_entity.id
_entity.type
_entity.pdbx_description
1 polymer ?
#
loop_
_entity_poly.entity_id
_entity_poly.type
_entity_poly.pdbx_seq_one_letter_code
_entity_poly.pdbx_strand_id
1 'polypeptide(L)'
;MFDNEDDDFEFESGDFDPDAYRREQERIQNLPVYKKAVEVAEITRAICGSIDPEKDLMEVSEQMLTNAYMLGAKIAAAEGGDLYTLRMENAVIIKIHARELMSQTTLCKMEELADEKYLQLLWEEIDSFRRLFVNWVTDFDRNNDIQDEWGLFY
;
A
#
# COMPACT_ATOMS: atom_id res chain seq x y z
N MET A 1 17.54 40.28 -11.08
CA MET A 1 17.40 39.53 -12.34
C MET A 1 17.82 38.13 -11.97
N PHE A 2 16.84 37.27 -11.72
CA PHE A 2 17.10 35.84 -11.51
C PHE A 2 17.18 35.28 -12.92
N ASP A 3 18.33 34.72 -13.29
CA ASP A 3 18.47 34.00 -14.55
C ASP A 3 17.58 32.76 -14.46
N ASN A 4 16.49 32.79 -15.23
CA ASN A 4 15.70 31.62 -15.56
C ASN A 4 16.52 30.79 -16.55
N GLU A 5 17.50 30.05 -16.05
CA GLU A 5 17.90 28.79 -16.66
C GLU A 5 16.93 27.73 -16.11
N ASP A 6 15.66 27.83 -16.53
CA ASP A 6 14.81 26.67 -16.63
C ASP A 6 15.45 25.81 -17.73
N ASP A 7 16.41 24.98 -17.32
CA ASP A 7 16.79 23.79 -18.07
C ASP A 7 15.48 23.00 -18.22
N ASP A 8 14.82 23.19 -19.37
CA ASP A 8 13.71 22.37 -19.80
C ASP A 8 14.18 20.92 -19.71
N PHE A 9 13.80 20.23 -18.63
CA PHE A 9 13.99 18.79 -18.49
C PHE A 9 13.09 18.13 -19.54
N GLU A 10 13.55 18.10 -20.79
CA GLU A 10 12.99 17.29 -21.85
C GLU A 10 13.23 15.84 -21.46
N PHE A 11 12.21 15.22 -20.85
CA PHE A 11 12.14 13.77 -20.76
C PHE A 11 12.12 13.24 -22.20
N GLU A 12 13.29 12.85 -22.72
CA GLU A 12 13.40 12.21 -24.03
C GLU A 12 12.55 10.94 -24.01
N SER A 13 11.34 11.07 -24.55
CA SER A 13 10.30 10.04 -24.65
C SER A 13 10.69 8.80 -25.49
N GLY A 14 11.96 8.64 -25.85
CA GLY A 14 12.45 7.66 -26.81
C GLY A 14 12.38 6.20 -26.36
N ASP A 15 12.43 5.93 -25.05
CA ASP A 15 12.48 4.57 -24.50
C ASP A 15 11.18 4.14 -23.77
N PHE A 16 10.15 4.98 -23.74
CA PHE A 16 8.88 4.61 -23.13
C PHE A 16 8.09 3.68 -24.06
N ASP A 17 8.03 2.39 -23.73
CA ASP A 17 7.13 1.41 -24.35
C ASP A 17 5.81 1.32 -23.57
N PRO A 18 4.69 1.88 -24.08
CA PRO A 18 3.40 1.85 -23.40
C PRO A 18 2.80 0.44 -23.31
N ASP A 19 3.16 -0.49 -24.19
CA ASP A 19 2.71 -1.88 -24.16
C ASP A 19 3.47 -2.68 -23.10
N ALA A 20 4.78 -2.45 -22.94
CA ALA A 20 5.54 -3.01 -21.82
C ALA A 20 5.02 -2.51 -20.48
N TYR A 21 4.78 -1.20 -20.35
CA TYR A 21 4.21 -0.62 -19.13
C TYR A 21 2.86 -1.24 -18.77
N ARG A 22 1.95 -1.38 -19.75
CA ARG A 22 0.63 -2.01 -19.52
C ARG A 22 0.73 -3.47 -19.08
N ARG A 23 1.59 -4.26 -19.73
CA ARG A 23 1.81 -5.67 -19.33
C ARG A 23 2.33 -5.78 -17.90
N GLU A 24 3.21 -4.87 -17.50
CA GLU A 24 3.73 -4.84 -16.14
C GLU A 24 2.66 -4.46 -15.11
N GLN A 25 1.84 -3.44 -15.41
CA GLN A 25 0.69 -3.10 -14.57
C GLN A 25 -0.28 -4.28 -14.43
N GLU A 26 -0.59 -4.98 -15.52
CA GLU A 26 -1.44 -6.17 -15.50
C GLU A 26 -0.82 -7.30 -14.66
N ARG A 27 0.51 -7.50 -14.73
CA ARG A 27 1.22 -8.47 -13.89
C ARG A 27 1.06 -8.15 -12.42
N ILE A 28 1.33 -6.89 -12.03
CA ILE A 28 1.22 -6.40 -10.64
C ILE A 28 -0.22 -6.55 -10.14
N GLN A 29 -1.20 -6.10 -10.92
CA GLN A 29 -2.61 -6.19 -10.57
C GLN A 29 -3.10 -7.64 -10.43
N ASN A 30 -2.41 -8.59 -11.06
CA ASN A 30 -2.71 -10.01 -10.95
C ASN A 30 -2.06 -10.71 -9.76
N LEU A 31 -1.12 -10.06 -9.05
CA LEU A 31 -0.51 -10.61 -7.85
C LEU A 31 -1.59 -10.90 -6.78
N PRO A 32 -1.58 -12.08 -6.14
CA PRO A 32 -2.55 -12.41 -5.09
C PRO A 32 -2.57 -11.39 -3.96
N VAL A 33 -1.39 -10.94 -3.52
CA VAL A 33 -1.25 -9.94 -2.45
C VAL A 33 -1.83 -8.57 -2.85
N TYR A 34 -1.70 -8.18 -4.12
CA TYR A 34 -2.25 -6.92 -4.62
C TYR A 34 -3.78 -6.97 -4.68
N LYS A 35 -4.34 -8.03 -5.26
CA LYS A 35 -5.81 -8.25 -5.28
C LYS A 35 -6.39 -8.21 -3.88
N LYS A 36 -5.71 -8.85 -2.92
CA LYS A 36 -6.15 -8.84 -1.52
C LYS A 36 -6.06 -7.45 -0.88
N ALA A 37 -5.04 -6.66 -1.21
CA ALA A 37 -4.97 -5.27 -0.78
C ALA A 37 -6.15 -4.43 -1.31
N VAL A 38 -6.57 -4.66 -2.57
CA VAL A 38 -7.74 -3.99 -3.16
C VAL A 38 -9.02 -4.40 -2.43
N GLU A 39 -9.23 -5.68 -2.15
CA GLU A 39 -10.37 -6.17 -1.35
C GLU A 39 -10.42 -5.49 0.03
N VAL A 40 -9.29 -5.42 0.74
CA VAL A 40 -9.18 -4.71 2.03
C VAL A 40 -9.56 -3.23 1.88
N ALA A 41 -9.12 -2.55 0.83
CA ALA A 41 -9.45 -1.15 0.58
C ALA A 41 -10.93 -0.92 0.24
N GLU A 42 -11.55 -1.84 -0.49
CA GLU A 42 -12.99 -1.79 -0.81
C GLU A 42 -13.86 -1.96 0.43
N ILE A 43 -13.53 -2.94 1.29
CA ILE A 43 -14.24 -3.16 2.55
C ILE A 43 -14.05 -1.97 3.48
N THR A 44 -12.82 -1.46 3.59
CA THR A 44 -12.52 -0.27 4.39
C THR A 44 -13.35 0.93 3.91
N ARG A 45 -13.40 1.16 2.59
CA ARG A 45 -14.22 2.23 2.00
C ARG A 45 -15.70 2.07 2.31
N ALA A 46 -16.23 0.86 2.23
CA ALA A 46 -17.62 0.59 2.57
C ALA A 46 -17.92 0.87 4.05
N ILE A 47 -17.03 0.48 4.96
CA ILE A 47 -17.14 0.78 6.39
C ILE A 47 -17.11 2.30 6.62
N CYS A 48 -16.07 2.97 6.13
CA CYS A 48 -15.89 4.42 6.30
C CYS A 48 -17.05 5.22 5.71
N GLY A 49 -17.61 4.80 4.57
CA GLY A 49 -18.79 5.44 3.97
C GLY A 49 -20.09 5.27 4.76
N SER A 50 -20.10 4.39 5.78
CA SER A 50 -21.24 4.18 6.68
C SER A 50 -21.08 4.87 8.04
N ILE A 51 -19.89 5.43 8.34
CA ILE A 51 -19.62 6.14 9.59
C ILE A 51 -20.35 7.50 9.57
N ASP A 52 -20.97 7.85 10.69
CA ASP A 52 -21.58 9.17 10.89
C ASP A 52 -20.47 10.23 11.03
N PRO A 53 -20.38 11.22 10.12
CA PRO A 53 -19.35 12.25 10.19
C PRO A 53 -19.37 13.09 11.47
N GLU A 54 -20.52 13.22 12.14
CA GLU A 54 -20.60 13.96 13.42
C GLU A 54 -19.98 13.17 14.59
N LYS A 55 -19.84 11.85 14.44
CA LYS A 55 -19.18 10.97 15.42
C LYS A 55 -17.70 10.79 15.16
N ASP A 56 -17.25 10.93 13.92
CA ASP A 56 -15.86 10.74 13.53
C ASP A 56 -14.97 11.96 13.82
N LEU A 57 -14.95 12.41 15.08
CA LEU A 57 -14.26 13.62 15.52
C LEU A 57 -12.72 13.54 15.38
N MET A 58 -12.17 12.34 15.23
CA MET A 58 -10.73 12.09 15.08
C MET A 58 -10.33 11.75 13.65
N GLU A 59 -11.24 11.89 12.68
CA GLU A 59 -10.99 11.58 11.26
C GLU A 59 -10.47 10.14 11.05
N VAL A 60 -10.98 9.20 11.85
CA VAL A 60 -10.59 7.79 11.80
C VAL A 60 -10.89 7.19 10.44
N SER A 61 -11.99 7.61 9.80
CA SER A 61 -12.36 7.17 8.46
C SER A 61 -11.30 7.50 7.41
N GLU A 62 -10.77 8.73 7.40
CA GLU A 62 -9.72 9.15 6.47
C GLU A 62 -8.41 8.41 6.72
N GLN A 63 -8.04 8.23 7.99
CA GLN A 63 -6.82 7.51 8.34
C GLN A 63 -6.92 6.02 7.96
N MET A 64 -8.08 5.38 8.14
CA MET A 64 -8.33 4.01 7.70
C MET A 64 -8.20 3.87 6.18
N LEU A 65 -8.83 4.77 5.43
CA LEU A 65 -8.72 4.79 3.96
C LEU A 65 -7.27 4.94 3.51
N THR A 66 -6.52 5.86 4.12
CA THR A 66 -5.10 6.06 3.85
C THR A 66 -4.32 4.76 4.07
N ASN A 67 -4.47 4.14 5.24
CA ASN A 67 -3.77 2.90 5.56
C ASN A 67 -4.11 1.77 4.58
N ALA A 68 -5.38 1.61 4.20
CA ALA A 68 -5.80 0.56 3.29
C ALA A 68 -5.26 0.77 1.87
N TYR A 69 -5.29 2.00 1.34
CA TYR A 69 -4.75 2.29 0.00
C TYR A 69 -3.23 2.15 -0.07
N MET A 70 -2.54 2.46 1.02
CA MET A 70 -1.08 2.33 1.08
C MET A 70 -0.59 0.89 0.87
N LEU A 71 -1.40 -0.12 1.23
CA LEU A 71 -1.06 -1.51 0.98
C LEU A 71 -0.83 -1.76 -0.52
N GLY A 72 -1.82 -1.45 -1.36
CA GLY A 72 -1.74 -1.64 -2.81
C GLY A 72 -0.70 -0.74 -3.47
N ALA A 73 -0.63 0.53 -3.07
CA ALA A 73 0.32 1.50 -3.63
C ALA A 73 1.77 1.06 -3.41
N LYS A 74 2.10 0.53 -2.22
CA LYS A 74 3.46 0.11 -1.89
C LYS A 74 3.83 -1.24 -2.49
N ILE A 75 2.87 -2.13 -2.74
CA ILE A 75 3.10 -3.34 -3.54
C ILE A 75 3.49 -2.94 -4.96
N ALA A 76 2.73 -2.03 -5.60
CA ALA A 76 3.05 -1.57 -6.95
C ALA A 76 4.43 -0.87 -7.02
N ALA A 77 4.77 -0.06 -6.01
CA ALA A 77 6.08 0.57 -5.93
C ALA A 77 7.22 -0.44 -5.76
N ALA A 78 7.05 -1.46 -4.91
CA ALA A 78 8.04 -2.52 -4.74
C ALA A 78 8.30 -3.29 -6.05
N GLU A 79 7.23 -3.65 -6.75
CA GLU A 79 7.32 -4.38 -8.03
C GLU A 79 7.95 -3.54 -9.15
N GLY A 80 7.78 -2.21 -9.12
CA GLY A 80 8.43 -1.32 -10.09
C GLY A 80 9.91 -1.03 -9.80
N GLY A 81 10.35 -1.13 -8.54
CA GLY A 81 11.73 -0.85 -8.13
C GLY A 81 12.70 -2.03 -8.30
N ASP A 82 12.18 -3.27 -8.27
CA ASP A 82 12.84 -4.59 -8.40
C ASP A 82 14.17 -4.84 -7.63
N LEU A 83 14.72 -3.86 -6.91
CA LEU A 83 15.87 -4.01 -6.04
C LEU A 83 15.44 -4.50 -4.65
N TYR A 84 16.16 -5.48 -4.10
CA TYR A 84 15.83 -6.12 -2.83
C TYR A 84 15.60 -5.11 -1.71
N THR A 85 16.50 -4.14 -1.54
CA THR A 85 16.38 -3.15 -0.46
C THR A 85 15.13 -2.28 -0.63
N LEU A 86 14.87 -1.77 -1.84
CA LEU A 86 13.67 -0.97 -2.12
C LEU A 86 12.38 -1.78 -1.90
N ARG A 87 12.37 -3.07 -2.27
CA ARG A 87 11.23 -3.97 -2.03
C ARG A 87 11.02 -4.19 -0.53
N MET A 88 12.09 -4.39 0.24
CA MET A 88 12.03 -4.55 1.69
C MET A 88 11.54 -3.29 2.41
N GLU A 89 11.97 -2.10 2.00
CA GLU A 89 11.47 -0.84 2.55
C GLU A 89 9.96 -0.67 2.34
N ASN A 90 9.48 -0.91 1.11
CA ASN A 90 8.06 -0.90 0.81
C ASN A 90 7.31 -1.96 1.63
N ALA A 91 7.88 -3.15 1.82
CA ALA A 91 7.31 -4.20 2.68
C ALA A 91 7.18 -3.76 4.14
N VAL A 92 8.14 -3.00 4.67
CA VAL A 92 8.05 -2.42 6.03
C VAL A 92 6.90 -1.42 6.11
N ILE A 93 6.77 -0.53 5.12
CA ILE A 93 5.68 0.46 5.08
C ILE A 93 4.31 -0.23 5.00
N ILE A 94 4.16 -1.27 4.16
CA ILE A 94 2.94 -2.09 4.09
C ILE A 94 2.59 -2.67 5.45
N LYS A 95 3.59 -3.25 6.15
CA LYS A 95 3.39 -3.87 7.46
C LYS A 95 2.95 -2.85 8.52
N ILE A 96 3.50 -1.64 8.47
CA ILE A 96 3.10 -0.52 9.34
C ILE A 96 1.62 -0.25 9.10
N HIS A 97 1.23 0.15 7.89
CA HIS A 97 -0.16 0.50 7.57
C HIS A 97 -1.17 -0.61 7.86
N ALA A 98 -0.84 -1.88 7.60
CA ALA A 98 -1.70 -3.00 7.94
C ALA A 98 -1.96 -3.12 9.45
N ARG A 99 -0.96 -2.81 10.29
CA ARG A 99 -1.08 -2.81 11.75
C ARG A 99 -1.84 -1.60 12.27
N GLU A 100 -1.62 -0.42 11.70
CA GLU A 100 -2.46 0.74 12.05
C GLU A 100 -3.92 0.49 11.68
N LEU A 101 -4.20 -0.09 10.50
CA LEU A 101 -5.56 -0.40 10.09
C LEU A 101 -6.27 -1.36 11.06
N MET A 102 -5.60 -2.43 11.52
CA MET A 102 -6.13 -3.30 12.58
C MET A 102 -6.34 -2.58 13.92
N SER A 103 -5.49 -1.59 14.22
CA SER A 103 -5.62 -0.82 15.46
C SER A 103 -6.83 0.12 15.36
N GLN A 104 -7.07 0.70 14.19
CA GLN A 104 -8.24 1.53 13.89
C GLN A 104 -9.53 0.72 13.89
N THR A 105 -9.55 -0.54 13.44
CA THR A 105 -10.76 -1.38 13.61
C THR A 105 -11.12 -1.55 15.08
N THR A 106 -10.12 -1.62 15.96
CA THR A 106 -10.34 -1.69 17.41
C THR A 106 -10.88 -0.36 17.94
N LEU A 107 -10.32 0.77 17.50
CA LEU A 107 -10.80 2.11 17.86
C LEU A 107 -12.26 2.34 17.42
N CYS A 108 -12.60 2.01 16.17
CA CYS A 108 -13.97 2.13 15.67
C CYS A 108 -14.97 1.30 16.48
N LYS A 109 -14.55 0.13 16.98
CA LYS A 109 -15.38 -0.68 17.86
C LYS A 109 -15.58 -0.02 19.23
N MET A 110 -14.52 0.55 19.82
CA MET A 110 -14.57 1.20 21.13
C MET A 110 -15.42 2.47 21.13
N GLU A 111 -15.33 3.26 20.05
CA GLU A 111 -16.06 4.51 19.87
C GLU A 111 -17.44 4.30 19.20
N GLU A 112 -17.85 3.04 18.98
CA GLU A 112 -19.12 2.67 18.34
C GLU A 112 -19.35 3.36 16.98
N LEU A 113 -18.26 3.55 16.21
CA LEU A 113 -18.29 4.24 14.91
C LEU A 113 -18.84 3.37 13.79
N ALA A 114 -18.71 2.04 13.90
CA ALA A 114 -19.16 1.09 12.89
C ALA A 114 -19.65 -0.22 13.52
N ASP A 115 -20.48 -0.97 12.78
CA ASP A 115 -20.98 -2.29 13.23
C ASP A 115 -19.81 -3.29 13.38
N GLU A 116 -19.75 -3.93 14.54
CA GLU A 116 -18.73 -4.92 14.89
C GLU A 116 -18.59 -6.04 13.86
N LYS A 117 -19.67 -6.44 13.19
CA LYS A 117 -19.62 -7.49 12.15
C LYS A 117 -18.80 -7.06 10.94
N TYR A 118 -18.90 -5.80 10.53
CA TYR A 118 -18.10 -5.30 9.41
C TYR A 118 -16.64 -5.09 9.82
N LEU A 119 -16.39 -4.66 11.06
CA LEU A 119 -15.04 -4.57 11.60
C LEU A 119 -14.37 -5.95 11.71
N GLN A 120 -15.13 -6.98 12.12
CA GLN A 120 -14.65 -8.36 12.16
C GLN A 120 -14.34 -8.89 10.76
N LEU A 121 -15.19 -8.61 9.76
CA LEU A 121 -14.92 -8.95 8.37
C LEU A 121 -13.60 -8.31 7.88
N LEU A 122 -13.41 -7.01 8.12
CA LEU A 122 -12.18 -6.32 7.74
C LEU A 122 -10.95 -6.94 8.43
N TRP A 123 -11.06 -7.32 9.70
CA TRP A 123 -9.98 -7.97 10.44
C TRP A 123 -9.56 -9.31 9.81
N GLU A 124 -10.52 -10.16 9.45
CA GLU A 124 -10.27 -11.44 8.78
C GLU A 124 -9.58 -11.26 7.42
N GLU A 125 -10.00 -10.23 6.69
CA GLU A 125 -9.45 -9.88 5.39
C GLU A 125 -8.00 -9.37 5.49
N ILE A 126 -7.68 -8.60 6.54
CA ILE A 126 -6.30 -8.19 6.84
C ILE A 126 -5.43 -9.39 7.27
N ASP A 127 -5.95 -10.36 8.04
CA ASP A 127 -5.18 -11.58 8.35
C ASP A 127 -4.91 -12.43 7.09
N SER A 128 -5.90 -12.51 6.20
CA SER A 128 -5.74 -13.18 4.91
C SER A 128 -4.70 -12.47 4.03
N PHE A 129 -4.76 -11.14 3.95
CA PHE A 129 -3.73 -10.30 3.32
C PHE A 129 -2.34 -10.59 3.89
N ARG A 130 -2.19 -10.62 5.22
CA ARG A 130 -0.91 -10.86 5.90
C ARG A 130 -0.27 -12.19 5.47
N ARG A 131 -1.05 -13.24 5.25
CA ARG A 131 -0.55 -14.54 4.79
C ARG A 131 0.02 -14.45 3.37
N LEU A 132 -0.69 -13.78 2.46
CA LEU A 132 -0.22 -13.55 1.10
C LEU A 132 1.01 -12.63 1.07
N PHE A 133 1.04 -11.61 1.92
CA PHE A 133 2.17 -10.70 2.09
C PHE A 133 3.43 -11.43 2.53
N VAL A 134 3.35 -12.34 3.51
CA VAL A 134 4.51 -13.12 3.96
C VAL A 134 5.09 -13.97 2.82
N ASN A 135 4.23 -14.63 2.04
CA ASN A 135 4.68 -15.41 0.89
C ASN A 135 5.36 -14.50 -0.14
N TRP A 136 4.75 -13.36 -0.46
CA TRP A 136 5.29 -12.39 -1.42
C TRP A 136 6.68 -11.86 -1.02
N VAL A 137 6.90 -11.49 0.25
CA VAL A 137 8.21 -11.04 0.74
C VAL A 137 9.26 -12.16 0.70
N THR A 138 8.84 -13.41 0.86
CA THR A 138 9.77 -14.57 0.84
C THR A 138 10.36 -14.79 -0.56
N ASP A 139 9.68 -14.32 -1.61
CA ASP A 139 10.09 -14.47 -3.01
C ASP A 139 11.09 -13.38 -3.47
N PHE A 140 11.50 -12.44 -2.61
CA PHE A 140 12.43 -11.38 -2.98
C PHE A 140 13.85 -11.91 -3.17
N ASP A 141 14.47 -11.62 -4.32
CA ASP A 141 15.85 -12.02 -4.62
C ASP A 141 16.86 -11.08 -3.95
N ARG A 142 17.54 -11.58 -2.91
CA ARG A 142 18.60 -10.87 -2.19
C ARG A 142 19.84 -10.54 -3.03
N ASN A 143 20.03 -11.24 -4.14
CA ASN A 143 21.19 -11.02 -5.01
C ASN A 143 20.95 -9.90 -6.02
N ASN A 144 19.70 -9.47 -6.21
CA ASN A 144 19.34 -8.34 -7.05
C ASN A 144 19.23 -7.07 -6.19
N ASP A 145 20.36 -6.46 -5.86
CA ASP A 145 20.37 -5.27 -5.02
C ASP A 145 21.53 -4.32 -5.34
N ILE A 146 21.36 -3.06 -4.93
CA ILE A 146 22.40 -2.04 -4.92
C ILE A 146 22.48 -1.50 -3.50
N GLN A 147 23.68 -1.53 -2.91
CA GLN A 147 23.86 -0.99 -1.56
C GLN A 147 23.60 0.52 -1.53
N ASP A 148 22.72 0.93 -0.62
CA ASP A 148 22.56 2.31 -0.20
C ASP A 148 23.37 2.59 1.07
N GLU A 149 23.36 3.85 1.50
CA GLU A 149 24.15 4.34 2.64
C GLU A 149 23.44 4.18 4.00
N TRP A 150 22.18 3.72 4.03
CA TRP A 150 21.36 3.58 5.24
C TRP A 150 21.60 2.25 5.98
N GLY A 151 22.00 1.19 5.29
CA GLY A 151 22.47 -0.02 5.99
C GLY A 151 21.39 -0.94 6.57
N LEU A 152 20.14 -0.87 6.09
CA LEU A 152 19.00 -1.50 6.78
C LEU A 152 18.81 -3.00 6.49
N PHE A 153 19.21 -3.50 5.31
CA PHE A 153 18.78 -4.83 4.82
C PHE A 153 19.89 -5.73 4.25
N TYR A 154 21.17 -5.39 4.44
CA TYR A 154 22.33 -6.18 3.99
C TYR A 154 22.85 -7.17 5.03
#